data_AF-A0A4Q6CIY4-F1
#
_entry.id   AF-A0A4Q6CIY4-F1
#
_cell.length_a   1.000
_cell.length_b   1.000
_cell.length_c   1.000
_cell.angle_alpha   90.00
_cell.angle_beta   90.00
_cell.angle_gamma   90.00
#
_symmetry.space_group_name_H-M   'P 1'
#
loop_
_entity.id
_entity.type
_entity.pdbx_description
1 polymer ?
#
loop_
_entity_poly.entity_id
_entity_poly.type
_entity_poly.pdbx_seq_one_letter_code
_entity_poly.pdbx_strand_id
1 'polypeptide(L)' 'QTPVIAVSAVSSKKERDESFKCGFKDYLTKPFDADQLIRTILRLTKRPIPIASKTGNVHSAHL' A
#
# COMPACT_ATOMS: atom_id res chain seq x y z
N GLN A 1 -0.55 -8.48 3.99
CA GLN A 1 0.59 -8.26 3.07
C GLN A 1 1.03 -6.81 3.23
N THR A 2 2.29 -6.57 3.60
CA THR A 2 2.84 -5.21 3.76
C THR A 2 3.42 -4.77 2.41
N PRO A 3 3.05 -3.59 1.85
CA PRO A 3 3.62 -3.12 0.60
C PRO A 3 5.09 -2.73 0.79
N VAL A 4 5.96 -3.15 -0.15
CA VAL A 4 7.40 -2.83 -0.15
C VAL A 4 7.71 -1.97 -1.38
N ILE A 5 8.42 -0.86 -1.15
CA ILE A 5 8.84 0.10 -2.19
C ILE A 5 10.36 0.05 -2.30
N ALA A 6 10.89 -0.14 -3.51
CA ALA A 6 12.31 -0.04 -3.78
C ALA A 6 12.71 1.43 -3.96
N VAL A 7 13.80 1.86 -3.32
CA VAL A 7 14.31 3.24 -3.41
C VAL A 7 15.75 3.22 -3.88
N SER A 8 16.04 3.70 -5.10
CA SER A 8 17.38 3.64 -5.69
C SER A 8 17.87 4.99 -6.20
N ALA A 9 19.19 5.20 -6.21
CA ALA A 9 19.82 6.35 -6.87
C ALA A 9 19.99 6.14 -8.39
N VAL A 10 19.94 4.90 -8.85
CA VAL A 10 20.09 4.52 -10.25
C VAL A 10 18.72 4.12 -10.80
N SER A 11 18.32 4.73 -11.93
CA SER A 11 17.02 4.50 -12.56
C SER A 11 17.13 3.61 -13.80
N SER A 12 18.05 2.65 -13.78
CA SER A 12 18.22 1.73 -14.90
C SER A 12 16.94 0.89 -15.05
N LYS A 13 16.39 0.84 -16.26
CA LYS A 13 15.17 0.07 -16.56
C LYS A 13 15.28 -1.39 -16.10
N LYS A 14 16.47 -1.97 -16.22
CA LYS A 14 16.79 -3.33 -15.74
C LYS A 14 16.60 -3.48 -14.22
N GLU A 15 17.14 -2.58 -13.40
CA GLU A 15 16.97 -2.66 -11.93
C GLU A 15 15.51 -2.49 -11.52
N ARG A 16 14.81 -1.57 -12.18
CA ARG A 16 13.38 -1.38 -11.99
C ARG A 16 12.62 -2.69 -12.29
N ASP A 17 12.87 -3.29 -13.45
CA ASP A 17 12.19 -4.52 -13.85
C ASP A 17 12.51 -5.71 -12.93
N GLU A 18 13.77 -5.86 -12.48
CA GLU A 18 14.16 -6.88 -11.51
C GLU A 18 13.50 -6.66 -10.14
N SER A 19 13.37 -5.41 -9.67
CA SER A 19 12.69 -5.12 -8.42
C SER A 19 11.21 -5.56 -8.46
N PHE A 20 10.51 -5.34 -9.58
CA PHE A 20 9.13 -5.78 -9.72
C PHE A 20 9.02 -7.31 -9.72
N LYS A 21 9.97 -8.02 -10.34
CA LYS A 21 10.03 -9.50 -10.30
C LYS A 21 10.24 -10.04 -8.88
N CYS A 22 11.02 -9.33 -8.06
CA CYS A 22 11.25 -9.70 -6.65
C CYS A 22 10.06 -9.42 -5.72
N GLY A 23 8.94 -8.91 -6.25
CA GLY A 23 7.72 -8.67 -5.48
C GLY A 23 7.62 -7.29 -4.85
N PHE A 24 8.48 -6.34 -5.24
CA PHE A 24 8.29 -4.95 -4.88
C PHE A 24 7.02 -4.42 -5.55
N LYS A 25 6.22 -3.69 -4.78
CA LYS A 25 4.98 -3.07 -5.28
C LYS A 25 5.26 -1.81 -6.07
N ASP A 26 6.43 -1.20 -5.86
CA ASP A 26 6.81 0.05 -6.49
C ASP A 26 8.31 0.32 -6.49
N TYR A 27 8.70 1.32 -7.30
CA TYR A 27 10.07 1.78 -7.46
C TYR A 27 10.13 3.31 -7.47
N LEU A 28 10.92 3.89 -6.56
CA LEU A 28 11.12 5.32 -6.39
C LEU A 28 12.60 5.67 -6.61
N THR A 29 12.86 6.66 -7.45
CA THR A 29 14.22 7.10 -7.78
C THR A 29 14.61 8.31 -6.95
N LYS A 30 15.83 8.32 -6.43
CA LYS A 30 16.41 9.48 -5.75
C LYS A 30 17.04 10.47 -6.77
N PRO A 31 17.01 11.78 -6.48
CA PRO A 31 16.27 12.42 -5.38
C PRO A 31 14.76 12.42 -5.64
N PHE A 32 13.97 12.25 -4.59
CA PHE A 32 12.52 12.41 -4.60
C PHE A 32 12.10 13.42 -3.54
N ASP A 33 10.99 14.09 -3.77
CA ASP A 33 10.39 14.97 -2.77
C ASP A 33 9.41 14.22 -1.85
N ALA A 34 9.05 14.86 -0.74
CA ALA A 34 8.15 14.28 0.25
C ALA A 34 6.77 13.97 -0.34
N ASP A 35 6.26 14.80 -1.26
CA ASP A 35 4.96 14.61 -1.88
C ASP A 35 4.93 13.36 -2.77
N GLN A 36 6.00 13.09 -3.49
CA GLN A 36 6.15 11.91 -4.33
C GLN A 36 6.15 10.63 -3.50
N LEU A 37 6.82 10.65 -2.34
CA LEU A 37 6.78 9.54 -1.38
C LEU A 37 5.37 9.36 -0.80
N ILE A 38 4.74 10.43 -0.31
CA ILE A 38 3.39 10.39 0.26
C ILE A 38 2.37 9.84 -0.74
N ARG A 39 2.41 10.31 -2.00
CA ARG A 39 1.52 9.82 -3.07
C ARG A 39 1.72 8.33 -3.33
N THR A 40 2.96 7.86 -3.32
CA THR A 40 3.30 6.44 -3.50
C THR A 40 2.76 5.60 -2.34
N ILE A 41 2.98 6.02 -1.11
CA ILE A 41 2.44 5.35 0.08
C ILE A 41 0.91 5.30 0.03
N LEU A 42 0.26 6.43 -0.24
CA LEU A 42 -1.21 6.49 -0.33
C LEU A 42 -1.74 5.54 -1.38
N ARG A 43 -1.13 5.49 -2.58
CA ARG A 43 -1.54 4.57 -3.65
C ARG A 43 -1.43 3.11 -3.25
N LEU A 44 -0.40 2.73 -2.49
CA LEU A 44 -0.18 1.34 -2.07
C LEU A 44 -0.96 0.93 -0.81
N THR A 45 -1.41 1.91 -0.02
CA THR A 45 -2.09 1.69 1.27
C THR A 45 -3.58 1.96 1.24
N LYS A 46 -4.18 2.35 0.09
CA LYS A 46 -5.64 2.42 -0.08
C LYS A 46 -6.26 1.03 0.11
N ARG A 47 -6.47 0.66 1.37
CA ARG A 47 -7.26 -0.50 1.79
C ARG A 47 -8.72 -0.05 1.69
N PRO A 48 -9.63 -0.80 1.04
CA PRO A 48 -11.04 -0.58 1.28
C PRO A 48 -11.26 -0.69 2.79
N ILE A 49 -11.79 0.36 3.41
CA ILE A 49 -12.13 0.35 4.83
C ILE A 49 -13.09 -0.83 4.99
N PRO A 50 -12.76 -1.87 5.79
CA PRO A 50 -13.74 -2.87 6.14
C PRO A 50 -14.78 -2.12 6.97
N ILE A 51 -15.91 -1.79 6.37
CA ILE A 51 -17.11 -1.39 7.09
C ILE A 51 -17.44 -2.59 7.98
N ALA A 52 -17.01 -2.53 9.24
CA ALA A 52 -17.37 -3.53 10.23
C ALA A 52 -18.90 -3.55 10.29
N SER A 53 -19.49 -4.62 9.76
CA SER A 53 -20.92 -4.87 9.88
C SER A 53 -21.24 -4.94 11.37
N LYS A 54 -21.95 -3.95 11.89
CA LYS A 54 -22.69 -4.09 13.15
C LYS A 54 -23.82 -5.09 12.89
N THR A 55 -23.48 -6.38 12.86
CA THR A 55 -24.44 -7.45 13.08
C THR A 55 -24.48 -7.68 14.58
N GLY A 56 -25.43 -7.03 15.21
CA GLY A 56 -25.77 -7.21 16.62
C GLY A 56 -27.28 -7.25 16.76
N ASN A 57 -27.88 -8.32 16.25
CA ASN A 57 -29.22 -8.74 16.67
C ASN A 57 -29.05 -9.50 17.98
N VAL A 58 -29.61 -9.00 19.08
CA VAL A 58 -30.34 -9.77 20.11
C VAL A 58 -30.94 -8.78 21.11
N HIS A 59 -32.27 -8.72 21.18
CA HIS A 59 -33.06 -8.95 22.40
C HIS A 59 -34.56 -8.81 22.07
N SER A 60 -35.12 -9.87 21.51
CA SER A 60 -36.48 -10.28 21.86
C SER A 60 -36.35 -11.21 23.07
N ALA A 61 -36.80 -10.79 24.26
CA ALA A 61 -37.40 -11.65 25.29
C ALA A 61 -37.60 -10.89 26.61
N HIS A 62 -38.88 -10.76 26.97
CA HIS A 62 -39.43 -10.97 28.32
C HIS A 62 -38.95 -10.05 29.46
N LEU A 63 -39.79 -9.07 29.82
CA LEU A 63 -40.63 -9.05 31.03
C LEU A 63 -41.72 -7.98 30.88
#